data_AF-A0ABD5P1C1-F1
#
_entry.id   AF-A0ABD5P1C1-F1
#
_cell.length_a   1.000
_cell.length_b   1.000
_cell.length_c   1.000
_cell.angle_alpha   90.00
_cell.angle_beta   90.00
_cell.angle_gamma   90.00
#
_symmetry.space_group_name_H-M   'P 1'
#
loop_
_entity.id
_entity.type
_entity.pdbx_description
1 polymer ?
#
loop_
_entity_poly.entity_id
_entity_poly.type
_entity_poly.pdbx_seq_one_letter_code
_entity_poly.pdbx_strand_id
1 'polypeptide(L)'
;MVVVVSTALLFAGCVGSGDYTTTIGDPTTGEVIDSVSINEVTPITGARLTVHHTADRVNISSYSLGVYVRENGTFEPLTYYSFDQHADSTGVTLDIPGRDETVVEQQIRVEHRENRTVVDAVNVTVRRVE
;
A
#
# COMPACT_ATOMS: atom_id res chain seq x y z
N MET A 1 28.43 -5.25 -44.87
CA MET A 1 27.30 -4.91 -43.98
C MET A 1 27.72 -5.32 -42.58
N VAL A 2 28.16 -4.37 -41.77
CA VAL A 2 28.71 -4.62 -40.43
C VAL A 2 27.53 -4.62 -39.46
N VAL A 3 27.22 -5.79 -38.90
CA VAL A 3 26.24 -5.91 -37.83
C VAL A 3 26.92 -5.46 -36.55
N VAL A 4 26.62 -4.23 -36.13
CA VAL A 4 27.01 -3.72 -34.82
C VAL A 4 26.11 -4.40 -33.80
N VAL A 5 26.65 -5.40 -33.09
CA VAL A 5 26.02 -5.97 -31.90
C VAL A 5 26.20 -4.94 -30.79
N SER A 6 25.20 -4.08 -30.60
CA SER A 6 25.13 -3.18 -29.45
C SER A 6 24.85 -4.01 -28.20
N THR A 7 25.92 -4.28 -27.46
CA THR A 7 25.88 -4.84 -26.11
C THR A 7 25.18 -3.83 -25.19
N ALA A 8 23.89 -4.01 -24.94
CA ALA A 8 23.20 -3.25 -23.91
C ALA A 8 23.67 -3.75 -22.54
N LEU A 9 24.64 -3.05 -21.93
CA LEU A 9 24.87 -3.10 -20.49
C LEU A 9 23.61 -2.57 -19.79
N LEU A 10 22.73 -3.47 -19.36
CA LEU A 10 21.78 -3.15 -18.31
C LEU A 10 22.44 -3.53 -16.99
N PHE A 11 22.75 -2.50 -16.20
CA PHE A 11 23.17 -2.61 -14.82
C PHE A 11 22.26 -3.61 -14.09
N ALA A 12 22.77 -4.80 -13.81
CA ALA A 12 22.23 -5.66 -12.77
C ALA A 12 22.50 -4.95 -11.43
N GLY A 13 21.67 -3.94 -11.12
CA GLY A 13 21.58 -3.42 -9.78
C GLY A 13 21.26 -4.60 -8.89
N CYS A 14 22.15 -4.92 -7.96
CA CYS A 14 21.87 -5.85 -6.87
C CYS A 14 20.63 -5.33 -6.14
N VAL A 15 19.47 -5.84 -6.53
CA VAL A 15 18.24 -5.73 -5.77
C VAL A 15 18.50 -6.61 -4.56
N GLY A 16 18.85 -5.98 -3.43
CA GLY A 16 19.07 -6.72 -2.19
C GLY A 16 17.79 -7.46 -1.88
N SER A 17 17.83 -8.79 -1.90
CA SER A 17 16.74 -9.64 -1.42
C SER A 17 16.68 -9.48 0.10
N GLY A 18 16.05 -8.41 0.57
CA GLY A 18 15.61 -8.34 1.96
C GLY A 18 14.35 -9.17 2.07
N ASP A 19 14.31 -10.09 3.02
CA ASP A 19 13.05 -10.66 3.45
C ASP A 19 12.28 -9.57 4.23
N TYR A 20 10.97 -9.53 4.07
CA TYR A 20 10.10 -8.56 4.74
C TYR A 20 8.99 -9.29 5.48
N THR A 21 8.59 -8.74 6.62
CA THR A 21 7.40 -9.17 7.35
C THR A 21 6.41 -8.02 7.40
N THR A 22 5.12 -8.36 7.32
CA THR A 22 4.05 -7.36 7.39
C THR A 22 3.09 -7.73 8.50
N THR A 23 2.70 -6.74 9.29
CA THR A 23 1.64 -6.85 10.29
C THR A 23 0.48 -5.96 9.86
N ILE A 24 -0.72 -6.52 9.90
CA ILE A 24 -1.97 -5.81 9.62
C ILE A 24 -2.76 -5.76 10.92
N GLY A 25 -3.17 -4.57 11.32
CA GLY A 25 -4.07 -4.38 12.46
C GLY A 25 -5.54 -4.57 12.07
N ASP A 26 -6.41 -4.65 13.05
CA ASP A 26 -7.85 -4.66 12.80
C ASP A 26 -8.34 -3.31 12.25
N PRO A 27 -9.41 -3.30 11.43
CA PRO A 27 -10.11 -2.07 11.07
C PRO A 27 -10.58 -1.31 12.31
N THR A 28 -10.49 0.02 12.27
CA THR A 28 -10.92 0.88 13.40
C THR A 28 -12.41 0.77 13.70
N THR A 29 -13.24 0.65 12.65
CA THR A 29 -14.69 0.51 12.78
C THR A 29 -15.19 -0.76 12.11
N GLY A 30 -14.56 -1.19 11.01
CA GLY A 30 -15.01 -2.32 10.21
C GLY A 30 -16.31 -2.04 9.46
N GLU A 31 -16.70 -0.77 9.33
CA GLU A 31 -17.92 -0.37 8.60
C GLU A 31 -17.72 -0.44 7.09
N VAL A 32 -16.49 -0.24 6.61
CA VAL A 32 -16.16 -0.25 5.18
C VAL A 32 -15.09 -1.29 4.85
N ILE A 33 -14.01 -1.36 5.63
CA ILE A 33 -12.95 -2.33 5.39
C ILE A 33 -13.31 -3.64 6.10
N ASP A 34 -13.49 -4.70 5.33
CA ASP A 34 -13.75 -6.03 5.87
C ASP A 34 -12.44 -6.73 6.27
N SER A 35 -11.43 -6.65 5.40
CA SER A 35 -10.10 -7.21 5.66
C SER A 35 -9.05 -6.64 4.73
N VAL A 36 -7.78 -6.85 5.07
CA VAL A 36 -6.64 -6.54 4.19
C VAL A 36 -5.79 -7.79 4.05
N SER A 37 -5.42 -8.14 2.82
CA SER A 37 -4.57 -9.28 2.51
C SER A 37 -3.29 -8.84 1.80
N ILE A 38 -2.15 -9.41 2.18
CA ILE A 38 -0.87 -9.17 1.48
C ILE A 38 -0.78 -10.10 0.28
N ASN A 39 -0.42 -9.54 -0.87
CA ASN A 39 -0.19 -10.31 -2.09
C ASN A 39 1.30 -10.64 -2.25
N GLU A 40 2.15 -9.61 -2.16
CA GLU A 40 3.60 -9.73 -2.24
C GLU A 40 4.28 -8.55 -1.54
N VAL A 41 5.53 -8.73 -1.13
CA VAL A 41 6.40 -7.65 -0.65
C VAL A 41 7.75 -7.82 -1.31
N THR A 42 8.14 -6.86 -2.15
CA THR A 42 9.43 -6.91 -2.85
C THR A 42 10.11 -5.54 -2.89
N PRO A 43 11.45 -5.48 -2.97
CA PRO A 43 12.17 -4.22 -3.16
C PRO A 43 11.83 -3.46 -4.45
N ILE A 44 11.23 -4.12 -5.45
CA ILE A 44 10.92 -3.53 -6.75
C ILE A 44 9.51 -2.94 -6.76
N THR A 45 8.56 -3.65 -6.18
CA THR A 45 7.13 -3.32 -6.27
C THR A 45 6.56 -2.72 -4.97
N GLY A 46 7.34 -2.68 -3.90
CA GLY A 46 6.87 -2.34 -2.56
C GLY A 46 6.06 -3.50 -1.95
N ALA A 47 5.21 -3.17 -0.98
CA ALA A 47 4.24 -4.11 -0.43
C ALA A 47 2.92 -3.97 -1.19
N ARG A 48 2.54 -4.98 -1.97
CA ARG A 48 1.24 -5.04 -2.64
C ARG A 48 0.22 -5.72 -1.76
N LEU A 49 -0.91 -5.07 -1.54
CA LEU A 49 -2.02 -5.58 -0.75
C LEU A 49 -3.33 -5.47 -1.53
N THR A 50 -4.31 -6.22 -1.08
CA THR A 50 -5.70 -6.10 -1.48
C THR A 50 -6.50 -5.70 -0.24
N VAL A 51 -7.23 -4.60 -0.33
CA VAL A 51 -8.19 -4.17 0.67
C VAL A 51 -9.55 -4.68 0.23
N HIS A 52 -10.16 -5.56 1.01
CA HIS A 52 -11.50 -6.07 0.79
C HIS A 52 -12.50 -5.17 1.49
N HIS A 53 -13.56 -4.82 0.77
CA HIS A 53 -14.57 -3.88 1.22
C HIS A 53 -15.93 -4.24 0.62
N THR A 54 -17.01 -3.89 1.32
CA THR A 54 -18.37 -4.16 0.85
C THR A 54 -18.95 -2.93 0.16
N ALA A 55 -18.98 -2.93 -1.18
CA ALA A 55 -19.53 -1.84 -2.00
C ALA A 55 -21.03 -1.57 -1.77
N ASP A 56 -21.81 -2.58 -1.37
CA ASP A 56 -23.26 -2.47 -1.21
C ASP A 56 -23.72 -1.72 0.06
N ARG A 57 -22.83 -1.51 1.04
CA ARG A 57 -23.19 -0.92 2.34
C ARG A 57 -23.05 0.59 2.40
N VAL A 58 -22.36 1.19 1.45
CA VAL A 58 -22.00 2.60 1.50
C VAL A 58 -22.00 3.13 0.07
N ASN A 59 -22.46 4.35 -0.17
CA ASN A 59 -22.31 5.00 -1.47
C ASN A 59 -20.81 5.19 -1.75
N ILE A 60 -20.15 4.13 -2.23
CA ILE A 60 -18.69 4.01 -2.18
C ILE A 60 -18.01 5.06 -3.05
N SER A 61 -18.76 5.56 -4.05
CA SER A 61 -18.40 6.69 -4.89
C SER A 61 -18.15 8.00 -4.13
N SER A 62 -18.63 8.13 -2.89
CA SER A 62 -18.41 9.29 -2.02
C SER A 62 -17.15 9.20 -1.17
N TYR A 63 -16.44 8.06 -1.22
CA TYR A 63 -15.22 7.83 -0.45
C TYR A 63 -13.98 7.71 -1.33
N SER A 64 -12.82 7.81 -0.69
CA SER A 64 -11.52 7.48 -1.26
C SER A 64 -10.75 6.62 -0.28
N LEU A 65 -9.85 5.81 -0.81
CA LEU A 65 -8.90 5.04 -0.02
C LEU A 65 -7.55 5.76 -0.03
N GLY A 66 -7.17 6.36 1.08
CA GLY A 66 -5.89 7.04 1.27
C GLY A 66 -4.86 6.10 1.88
N VAL A 67 -3.62 6.17 1.41
CA VAL A 67 -2.46 5.57 2.06
C VAL A 67 -1.68 6.69 2.72
N TYR A 68 -1.35 6.47 3.99
CA TYR A 68 -0.57 7.39 4.80
C TYR A 68 0.67 6.67 5.33
N VAL A 69 1.80 7.35 5.32
CA VAL A 69 3.06 6.85 5.88
C VAL A 69 3.42 7.66 7.12
N ARG A 70 3.99 7.01 8.13
CA ARG A 70 4.42 7.68 9.34
C ARG A 70 5.76 8.37 9.09
N GLU A 71 5.76 9.69 9.17
CA GLU A 71 6.95 10.53 9.09
C GLU A 71 6.98 11.45 10.32
N ASN A 72 8.11 11.50 11.02
CA ASN A 72 8.29 12.38 12.20
C ASN A 72 7.19 12.26 13.28
N GLY A 73 6.59 11.08 13.42
CA GLY A 73 5.53 10.79 14.41
C GLY A 73 4.11 11.13 13.97
N THR A 74 3.93 11.75 12.80
CA THR A 74 2.62 12.01 12.19
C THR A 74 2.41 11.14 10.96
N PHE A 75 1.15 10.89 10.59
CA PHE A 75 0.80 10.14 9.39
C PHE A 75 0.54 11.13 8.25
N GLU A 76 1.45 11.16 7.28
CA GLU A 76 1.40 12.03 6.12
C GLU A 76 0.81 11.28 4.91
N PRO A 77 0.00 11.94 4.07
CA PRO A 77 -0.62 11.30 2.92
C PRO A 77 0.42 10.95 1.85
N LEU A 78 0.47 9.69 1.45
CA LEU A 78 1.34 9.20 0.38
C LEU A 78 0.61 9.16 -0.96
N THR A 79 -0.58 8.54 -1.01
CA THR A 79 -1.35 8.37 -2.25
C THR A 79 -2.82 8.13 -1.96
N TYR A 80 -3.66 8.27 -2.98
CA TYR A 80 -5.10 8.04 -2.91
C TYR A 80 -5.58 7.18 -4.06
N TYR A 81 -6.48 6.26 -3.75
CA TYR A 81 -7.16 5.37 -4.68
C TYR A 81 -8.65 5.72 -4.71
N SER A 82 -9.24 5.61 -5.90
CA SER A 82 -10.69 5.67 -6.06
C SER A 82 -11.26 4.26 -5.91
N PHE A 83 -12.39 4.15 -5.24
CA PHE A 83 -13.15 2.91 -5.24
C PHE A 83 -13.86 2.72 -6.58
N ASP A 84 -13.80 1.50 -7.09
CA ASP A 84 -14.75 1.05 -8.11
C ASP A 84 -16.03 0.60 -7.40
N GLN A 85 -17.16 1.18 -7.78
CA GLN A 85 -18.47 0.89 -7.19
C GLN A 85 -18.98 -0.53 -7.47
N HIS A 86 -18.33 -1.26 -8.37
CA HIS A 86 -18.67 -2.63 -8.72
C HIS A 86 -17.64 -3.65 -8.23
N ALA A 87 -16.58 -3.20 -7.55
CA ALA A 87 -15.57 -4.08 -6.98
C ALA A 87 -15.80 -4.22 -5.48
N ASP A 88 -15.54 -5.42 -4.96
CA ASP A 88 -15.50 -5.76 -3.53
C ASP A 88 -14.08 -5.62 -2.95
N SER A 89 -13.15 -5.09 -3.74
CA SER A 89 -11.76 -4.99 -3.35
C SER A 89 -11.00 -3.93 -4.13
N THR A 90 -9.88 -3.48 -3.56
CA THR A 90 -8.99 -2.50 -4.18
C THR A 90 -7.53 -2.88 -3.92
N GLY A 91 -6.74 -2.95 -5.01
CA GLY A 91 -5.31 -3.18 -4.93
C GLY A 91 -4.57 -1.92 -4.50
N VAL A 92 -3.68 -2.05 -3.52
CA VAL A 92 -2.93 -0.95 -2.90
C VAL A 92 -1.45 -1.30 -2.88
N THR A 93 -0.61 -0.29 -3.10
CA THR A 93 0.84 -0.40 -2.91
C THR A 93 1.25 0.45 -1.73
N LEU A 94 2.01 -0.15 -0.82
CA LEU A 94 2.60 0.48 0.34
C LEU A 94 4.12 0.54 0.19
N ASP A 95 4.72 1.51 0.86
CA ASP A 95 6.17 1.60 0.98
C ASP A 95 6.72 0.47 1.85
N ILE A 96 8.00 0.20 1.66
CA ILE A 96 8.75 -0.78 2.43
C ILE A 96 10.00 -0.11 3.02
N PRO A 97 10.55 -0.64 4.12
CA PRO A 97 11.78 -0.12 4.68
C PRO A 97 12.93 -0.18 3.66
N GLY A 98 13.63 0.94 3.56
CA GLY A 98 14.85 1.08 2.76
C GLY A 98 16.04 0.30 3.34
N ARG A 99 17.26 0.64 2.90
CA ARG A 99 18.47 0.01 3.45
C ARG A 99 18.79 0.47 4.87
N ASP A 100 18.54 1.74 5.15
CA ASP A 100 18.88 2.42 6.41
C ASP A 100 17.67 2.50 7.37
N GLU A 101 16.55 1.91 6.98
CA GLU A 101 15.31 1.86 7.74
C GLU A 101 14.90 0.40 7.93
N THR A 102 14.47 0.04 9.15
CA THR A 102 14.09 -1.34 9.48
C THR A 102 12.58 -1.52 9.53
N VAL A 103 11.81 -0.43 9.68
CA VAL A 103 10.36 -0.46 9.82
C VAL A 103 9.72 0.75 9.16
N VAL A 104 8.62 0.53 8.45
CA VAL A 104 7.75 1.57 7.91
C VAL A 104 6.35 1.33 8.47
N GLU A 105 5.83 2.31 9.20
CA GLU A 105 4.46 2.29 9.71
C GLU A 105 3.57 3.08 8.77
N GLN A 106 2.46 2.46 8.32
CA GLN A 106 1.52 3.03 7.38
C GLN A 106 0.09 2.84 7.86
N GLN A 107 -0.81 3.62 7.29
CA GLN A 107 -2.24 3.52 7.53
C GLN A 107 -2.99 3.61 6.21
N ILE A 108 -3.88 2.64 6.00
CA ILE A 108 -4.88 2.70 4.94
C ILE A 108 -6.13 3.32 5.56
N ARG A 109 -6.66 4.39 4.96
CA ARG A 109 -7.85 5.10 5.45
C ARG A 109 -8.92 5.12 4.39
N VAL A 110 -10.15 4.83 4.80
CA VAL A 110 -11.35 5.21 4.05
C VAL A 110 -11.78 6.58 4.51
N GLU A 111 -11.87 7.52 3.59
CA GLU A 111 -12.19 8.91 3.88
C GLU A 111 -13.32 9.39 2.99
N HIS A 112 -14.19 10.24 3.54
CA HIS A 112 -15.14 11.00 2.73
C HIS A 112 -14.39 11.91 1.76
N ARG A 113 -14.70 11.83 0.47
CA ARG A 113 -13.98 12.58 -0.57
C ARG A 113 -14.12 14.10 -0.41
N GLU A 114 -15.25 14.58 0.09
CA GLU A 114 -15.56 16.01 0.19
C GLU A 114 -14.76 16.73 1.29
N ASN A 115 -14.54 16.07 2.43
CA ASN A 115 -14.00 16.72 3.63
C ASN A 115 -12.85 15.93 4.30
N ARG A 116 -12.46 14.78 3.74
CA ARG A 116 -11.41 13.89 4.23
C ARG A 116 -11.62 13.39 5.66
N THR A 117 -12.86 13.35 6.12
CA THR A 117 -13.18 12.72 7.41
C THR A 117 -12.93 11.22 7.30
N VAL A 118 -12.15 10.68 8.23
CA VAL A 118 -11.84 9.25 8.30
C VAL A 118 -13.07 8.48 8.79
N VAL A 119 -13.45 7.46 8.05
CA VAL A 119 -14.62 6.60 8.27
C VAL A 119 -14.18 5.26 8.85
N ASP A 120 -13.12 4.70 8.26
CA ASP A 120 -12.51 3.47 8.70
C ASP A 120 -11.01 3.51 8.35
N ALA A 121 -10.19 2.75 9.05
CA ALA A 121 -8.76 2.71 8.83
C ALA A 121 -8.15 1.39 9.30
N VAL A 122 -7.06 1.00 8.67
CA VAL A 122 -6.25 -0.15 9.04
C VAL A 122 -4.79 0.27 9.14
N ASN A 123 -4.15 -0.07 10.25
CA ASN A 123 -2.72 0.11 10.41
C ASN A 123 -1.97 -1.05 9.74
N VAL A 124 -0.93 -0.72 8.98
CA VAL A 124 -0.05 -1.70 8.34
C VAL A 124 1.39 -1.37 8.70
N THR A 125 2.14 -2.35 9.18
CA THR A 125 3.56 -2.19 9.46
C THR A 125 4.35 -3.16 8.59
N VAL A 126 5.30 -2.65 7.83
CA VAL A 126 6.26 -3.47 7.07
C VAL A 126 7.61 -3.38 7.76
N ARG A 127 8.22 -4.53 8.04
CA ARG A 127 9.55 -4.64 8.65
C ARG A 127 10.47 -5.42 7.76
N ARG A 128 11.73 -4.98 7.68
CA ARG A 128 12.79 -5.76 7.06
C ARG A 128 13.25 -6.83 8.05
N VAL A 129 13.42 -8.05 7.58
CA VAL A 129 14.01 -9.16 8.34
C VAL A 129 15.52 -9.08 8.15
N GLU A 130 16.25 -9.06 9.26
CA GLU A 130 17.72 -9.10 9.30
C GLU A 130 18.26 -10.52 9.28
#